data_AF-A0A9D7HMS6-F1
#
_entry.id   AF-A0A9D7HMS6-F1
#
_cell.length_a   1.000
_cell.length_b   1.000
_cell.length_c   1.000
_cell.angle_alpha   90.00
_cell.angle_beta   90.00
_cell.angle_gamma   90.00
#
_symmetry.space_group_name_H-M   'P 1'
#
loop_
_entity.id
_entity.type
_entity.pdbx_description
1 polymer ?
#
loop_
_entity_poly.entity_id
_entity_poly.type
_entity_poly.pdbx_seq_one_letter_code
_entity_poly.pdbx_strand_id
1 'polypeptide(L)'
;MVILSVQEAAKFLGKTPAALRNGYKRWGVPHFRLGGQIKFTQEALQEWVEKGMTVEQSDATPGAKNGRRTRRPDAKATSISGAHVA
;
A
#
# COMPACT_ATOMS: atom_id res chain seq x y z
N MET A 1 6.12 -25.88 8.83
CA MET A 1 6.34 -24.41 8.91
C MET A 1 6.76 -23.81 7.56
N VAL A 2 5.78 -23.30 6.81
CA VAL A 2 6.02 -22.54 5.57
C VAL A 2 6.12 -21.05 5.90
N ILE A 3 7.23 -20.42 5.53
CA ILE A 3 7.46 -18.99 5.75
C ILE A 3 7.04 -18.22 4.49
N LEU A 4 6.14 -17.27 4.68
CA LEU A 4 5.59 -16.42 3.64
C LEU A 4 6.17 -15.00 3.73
N SER A 5 6.48 -14.44 2.58
CA SER A 5 6.74 -13.02 2.40
C SER A 5 5.45 -12.19 2.52
N VAL A 6 5.60 -10.87 2.60
CA VAL A 6 4.45 -9.93 2.60
C VAL A 6 3.56 -10.14 1.36
N GLN A 7 4.13 -10.44 0.19
CA GLN A 7 3.35 -10.66 -1.02
C GLN A 7 2.52 -11.95 -0.95
N GLU A 8 3.14 -13.03 -0.50
CA GLU A 8 2.46 -14.33 -0.39
C GLU A 8 1.40 -14.32 0.70
N ALA A 9 1.69 -13.71 1.85
CA ALA A 9 0.73 -13.51 2.93
C ALA A 9 -0.46 -12.64 2.47
N ALA A 10 -0.20 -11.58 1.70
CA ALA A 10 -1.27 -10.74 1.17
C ALA A 10 -2.15 -11.50 0.18
N LYS A 11 -1.55 -12.34 -0.68
CA LYS A 11 -2.29 -13.23 -1.58
C LYS A 11 -3.15 -14.24 -0.81
N PHE A 12 -2.62 -14.81 0.27
CA PHE A 12 -3.35 -15.73 1.14
C PHE A 12 -4.57 -15.07 1.79
N LEU A 13 -4.42 -13.82 2.23
CA LEU A 13 -5.49 -13.04 2.85
C LEU A 13 -6.42 -12.32 1.85
N GLY A 14 -6.15 -12.42 0.54
CA GLY A 14 -6.91 -11.70 -0.50
C GLY A 14 -6.76 -10.18 -0.44
N LYS A 15 -5.63 -9.66 0.04
CA LYS A 15 -5.35 -8.21 0.17
C LYS A 15 -4.19 -7.78 -0.72
N THR A 16 -4.02 -6.48 -0.90
CA THR A 16 -2.83 -5.95 -1.57
C THR A 16 -1.61 -6.01 -0.64
N PRO A 17 -0.39 -6.24 -1.17
CA PRO A 17 0.83 -6.24 -0.35
C PRO A 17 1.05 -4.92 0.40
N ALA A 18 0.64 -3.79 -0.20
CA ALA A 18 0.72 -2.47 0.43
C ALA A 18 -0.25 -2.35 1.61
N ALA A 19 -1.48 -2.82 1.47
CA ALA A 19 -2.46 -2.82 2.55
C ALA A 19 -1.99 -3.70 3.72
N LEU A 20 -1.47 -4.90 3.43
CA LEU A 20 -0.93 -5.77 4.47
C LEU A 20 0.28 -5.13 5.17
N ARG A 21 1.22 -4.56 4.41
CA ARG A 21 2.42 -3.90 4.99
C ARG A 21 2.09 -2.73 5.90
N ASN A 22 1.00 -2.00 5.62
CA ASN A 22 0.57 -0.87 6.44
C ASN A 22 -0.39 -1.27 7.57
N GLY A 23 -1.13 -2.36 7.38
CA GLY A 23 -2.22 -2.80 8.25
C GLY A 23 -1.87 -3.93 9.22
N TYR A 24 -0.79 -4.70 9.00
CA TYR A 24 -0.50 -5.92 9.79
C TYR A 24 -0.45 -5.68 11.30
N LYS A 25 0.11 -4.54 11.75
CA LYS A 25 0.14 -4.19 13.18
C LYS A 25 -1.24 -3.80 13.73
N ARG A 26 -2.05 -3.14 12.92
CA ARG A 26 -3.38 -2.63 13.31
C ARG A 26 -4.39 -3.77 13.42
N TRP A 27 -4.32 -4.74 12.51
CA TRP A 27 -5.21 -5.90 12.50
C TRP A 27 -4.73 -7.03 13.41
N GLY A 28 -3.55 -6.88 14.04
CA GLY A 28 -2.98 -7.93 14.89
C GLY A 28 -2.57 -9.18 14.13
N VAL A 29 -2.18 -9.04 12.85
CA VAL A 29 -1.76 -10.19 12.03
C VAL A 29 -0.48 -10.80 12.62
N PRO A 30 -0.44 -12.12 12.85
CA PRO A 30 0.73 -12.78 13.41
C PRO A 30 1.91 -12.67 12.45
N HIS A 31 3.00 -12.06 12.93
CA HIS A 31 4.18 -11.74 12.15
C HIS A 31 5.43 -11.94 13.00
N PHE A 32 6.56 -12.16 12.34
CA PHE A 32 7.87 -12.22 12.99
C PHE A 32 8.93 -11.54 12.13
N ARG A 33 10.08 -11.24 12.73
CA ARG A 33 11.21 -10.62 12.04
C ARG A 33 12.27 -11.65 11.74
N LEU A 34 12.73 -11.69 10.49
CA LEU A 34 13.84 -12.51 10.05
C LEU A 34 14.79 -11.63 9.24
N GLY A 35 16.01 -11.41 9.76
CA GLY A 35 17.01 -10.55 9.09
C GLY A 35 16.52 -9.13 8.82
N GLY A 36 15.71 -8.56 9.72
CA GLY A 36 15.13 -7.21 9.56
C GLY A 36 13.93 -7.14 8.62
N GLN A 37 13.56 -8.23 7.95
CA GLN A 37 12.35 -8.32 7.14
C GLN A 37 11.18 -8.86 7.96
N ILE A 38 9.97 -8.37 7.68
CA ILE A 38 8.74 -8.91 8.24
C ILE A 38 8.37 -10.16 7.43
N LYS A 39 8.14 -11.26 8.14
CA LYS A 39 7.73 -12.55 7.60
C LYS A 39 6.49 -13.03 8.34
N PHE A 40 5.76 -13.91 7.66
CA PHE A 40 4.55 -14.53 8.15
C PHE A 40 4.71 -16.04 8.06
N THR A 41 4.01 -16.80 8.89
CA THR A 41 3.91 -18.25 8.70
C THR A 41 2.52 -18.58 8.21
N GLN A 42 2.43 -19.57 7.34
CA GLN A 42 1.13 -20.04 6.84
C GLN A 42 0.25 -20.55 7.99
N GLU A 43 0.83 -21.31 8.92
CA GLU A 43 0.12 -21.87 10.09
C GLU A 43 -0.49 -20.77 10.97
N ALA A 44 0.28 -19.72 11.29
CA ALA A 44 -0.23 -18.65 12.13
C ALA A 44 -1.29 -17.81 11.40
N LEU A 45 -1.13 -17.58 10.08
CA LEU A 45 -2.16 -16.91 9.28
C LEU A 45 -3.44 -17.73 9.22
N GLN A 46 -3.33 -19.05 9.04
CA GLN A 46 -4.47 -19.96 9.01
C GLN A 46 -5.22 -19.96 10.34
N GLU A 47 -4.52 -20.17 11.46
CA GLU A 47 -5.13 -20.12 12.79
C GLU A 47 -5.81 -18.78 13.07
N TRP A 48 -5.21 -17.68 12.61
CA TRP A 48 -5.74 -16.34 12.80
C TRP A 48 -7.05 -16.13 12.04
N VAL A 49 -7.13 -16.64 10.80
CA VAL A 49 -8.37 -16.64 10.00
C VAL A 49 -9.42 -17.55 10.65
N GLU A 50 -9.03 -18.75 11.10
CA GLU A 50 -9.92 -19.71 11.77
C GLU A 50 -10.53 -19.16 13.07
N LYS A 51 -9.78 -18.32 13.80
CA LYS A 51 -10.25 -17.62 15.01
C LYS A 51 -11.28 -16.51 14.73
N GLY A 52 -11.69 -16.31 13.48
CA GLY A 52 -12.68 -15.30 13.11
C GLY A 52 -12.17 -13.87 13.20
N MET A 53 -10.86 -13.67 13.40
CA MET A 53 -10.22 -12.38 13.24
C MET A 53 -10.07 -12.08 11.76
N THR A 54 -11.19 -11.89 11.04
CA THR A 54 -11.13 -11.50 9.64
C THR A 54 -10.94 -9.99 9.55
N VAL A 55 -10.12 -9.54 8.60
CA VAL A 55 -10.10 -8.11 8.25
C VAL A 55 -11.40 -7.86 7.50
N GLU A 56 -12.41 -7.32 8.19
CA GLU A 56 -13.69 -6.86 7.61
C GLU A 56 -13.45 -6.34 6.20
N GLN A 57 -14.13 -6.98 5.25
CA GLN A 57 -13.82 -6.98 3.83
C GLN A 57 -14.34 -5.69 3.18
N SER A 58 -13.89 -4.53 3.65
CA SER A 58 -14.30 -3.21 3.16
C SER A 58 -13.16 -2.55 2.39
N ASP A 59 -12.67 -3.17 1.31
CA ASP A 59 -11.92 -2.42 0.31
C ASP A 59 -12.04 -3.07 -1.07
N ALA A 60 -13.24 -2.94 -1.64
CA ALA A 60 -13.35 -2.84 -3.08
C ALA A 60 -12.75 -1.50 -3.50
N THR A 61 -11.50 -1.47 -3.97
CA THR A 61 -11.02 -0.39 -4.85
C THR A 61 -10.00 -0.94 -5.86
N PRO A 62 -10.35 -0.98 -7.17
CA PRO A 62 -9.39 -1.22 -8.24
C PRO A 62 -8.57 0.07 -8.44
N GLY A 63 -7.51 0.23 -7.65
CA GLY A 63 -6.69 1.44 -7.62
C GLY A 63 -5.43 1.35 -8.47
N ALA A 64 -5.52 0.96 -9.73
CA ALA A 64 -4.45 1.13 -10.71
C ALA A 64 -4.23 2.63 -11.01
N LYS A 65 -3.61 3.38 -10.08
CA LYS A 65 -3.16 4.74 -10.36
C LYS A 65 -1.83 4.70 -11.09
N ASN A 66 -1.94 4.53 -12.41
CA ASN A 66 -0.93 4.94 -13.37
C ASN A 66 -0.78 6.47 -13.30
N GLY A 67 -0.07 6.94 -12.28
CA GLY A 67 0.25 8.35 -12.06
C GLY A 67 1.46 8.77 -12.87
N ARG A 68 1.33 8.77 -14.20
CA ARG A 68 2.22 9.50 -15.12
C ARG A 68 2.18 10.97 -14.70
N ARG A 69 3.08 11.38 -13.80
CA ARG A 69 3.28 12.80 -13.47
C ARG A 69 4.02 13.41 -14.66
N THR A 70 3.23 13.80 -15.65
CA THR A 70 3.67 14.58 -16.80
C THR A 70 4.40 15.82 -16.29
N ARG A 71 5.60 16.04 -16.84
CA ARG A 71 6.36 17.27 -16.68
C ARG A 71 5.43 18.46 -16.93
N ARG A 72 5.33 19.38 -15.97
CA ARG A 72 4.81 20.74 -16.25
C ARG A 72 5.72 21.37 -17.33
N PRO A 73 5.19 21.82 -18.47
CA PRO A 73 5.88 22.87 -19.21
C PRO A 73 5.63 24.17 -18.44
N ASP A 74 6.69 24.74 -17.86
CA ASP A 74 6.66 26.12 -17.40
C ASP A 74 6.62 27.01 -18.65
N ALA A 75 5.40 27.33 -19.08
CA ALA A 75 5.17 28.24 -20.18
C ALA A 75 5.44 29.66 -19.68
N LYS A 76 6.58 30.20 -20.13
CA LYS A 76 7.01 31.59 -20.03
C LYS A 76 5.93 32.52 -20.60
N ALA A 77 5.08 33.07 -19.74
CA ALA A 77 4.19 34.17 -20.07
C ALA A 77 4.91 35.50 -19.80
N THR A 78 5.62 36.00 -20.82
CA THR A 78 6.05 37.41 -20.86
C THR A 78 4.81 38.26 -21.10
N SER A 79 4.25 38.84 -20.04
CA SER A 79 3.30 39.94 -20.14
C SER A 79 4.07 41.24 -20.00
N ILE A 80 4.31 41.92 -21.12
CA ILE A 80 4.79 43.30 -21.16
C ILE A 80 3.56 44.20 -21.30
N SER A 81 3.17 44.87 -20.22
CA SER A 81 2.23 45.98 -20.25
C SER A 81 2.57 46.95 -19.12
N GLY A 82 3.07 48.13 -19.47
CA GLY A 82 3.27 49.22 -18.51
C GLY A 82 4.35 50.25 -18.88
N ALA A 83 3.94 51.37 -19.46
CA ALA A 83 4.53 52.71 -19.34
C ALA A 83 3.57 53.69 -20.05
N HIS A 84 2.56 54.27 -19.38
CA HIS A 84 2.60 55.42 -18.46
C HIS A 84 3.38 56.64 -18.98
N VAL A 85 2.61 57.52 -19.62
CA VAL A 85 2.55 58.99 -19.51
C VAL A 85 3.67 59.68 -18.73
N ALA A 86 4.34 60.62 -19.42
CA ALA A 86 4.93 61.83 -18.85
C ALA A 86 4.50 63.02 -19.73
#